data_AF-A0A661KHM1-F1
#
_entry.id   AF-A0A661KHM1-F1
#
_cell.length_a   1.000
_cell.length_b   1.000
_cell.length_c   1.000
_cell.angle_alpha   90.00
_cell.angle_beta   90.00
_cell.angle_gamma   90.00
#
_symmetry.space_group_name_H-M   'P 1'
#
loop_
_entity.id
_entity.type
_entity.pdbx_description
1 polymer ?
#
loop_
_entity_poly.entity_id
_entity_poly.type
_entity_poly.pdbx_seq_one_letter_code
_entity_poly.pdbx_strand_id
1 'polypeptide(L)'
;MYKNCPVCDSQLINTIERPNGRDVTLFSCPRCGEFIVSGTLLATLPNIIQREKDASAKLSHALRTMQLIKRGAELYTNTVNEILKRPLPKPREQADLLIRWLAENISGPGEKVKVKPETHASI
;
A
#
# COMPACT_ATOMS: atom_id res chain seq x y z
N MET A 1 -11.83 -7.16 -14.08
CA MET A 1 -10.52 -6.49 -14.18
C MET A 1 -10.58 -5.11 -13.57
N TYR A 2 -9.92 -4.92 -12.44
CA TYR A 2 -9.84 -3.65 -11.71
C TYR A 2 -8.94 -2.66 -12.46
N LYS A 3 -9.39 -1.41 -12.60
CA LYS A 3 -8.58 -0.32 -13.18
C LYS A 3 -7.85 0.50 -12.13
N ASN A 4 -8.47 0.66 -10.95
CA ASN A 4 -7.96 1.45 -9.84
C ASN A 4 -7.67 0.59 -8.63
N CYS A 5 -6.69 1.01 -7.84
CA CYS A 5 -6.28 0.35 -6.63
C CYS A 5 -7.39 0.42 -5.59
N PRO A 6 -7.83 -0.71 -5.02
CA PRO A 6 -8.94 -0.72 -4.07
C PRO A 6 -8.57 -0.08 -2.71
N VAL A 7 -7.30 0.26 -2.49
CA VAL A 7 -6.80 0.92 -1.26
C VAL A 7 -6.66 2.42 -1.43
N CYS A 8 -6.12 2.90 -2.56
CA CYS A 8 -5.74 4.30 -2.73
C CYS A 8 -6.28 4.97 -4.00
N ASP A 9 -7.13 4.27 -4.75
CA ASP A 9 -7.79 4.71 -5.99
C ASP A 9 -6.84 5.13 -7.14
N SER A 10 -5.52 4.97 -6.97
CA SER A 10 -4.56 5.19 -8.05
C SER A 10 -4.70 4.14 -9.15
N GLN A 11 -4.43 4.53 -10.39
CA GLN A 11 -4.42 3.59 -11.53
C GLN A 11 -3.43 2.44 -11.26
N LEU A 12 -3.89 1.22 -11.50
CA LEU A 12 -3.09 0.01 -11.30
C LEU A 12 -2.12 -0.20 -12.47
N ILE A 13 -0.94 -0.74 -12.16
CA ILE A 13 0.02 -1.21 -13.16
C ILE A 13 -0.45 -2.56 -13.68
N ASN A 14 -0.82 -3.46 -12.78
CA ASN A 14 -1.27 -4.81 -13.10
C ASN A 14 -2.24 -5.35 -12.05
N THR A 15 -3.04 -6.35 -12.44
CA THR A 15 -3.92 -7.10 -11.53
C THR A 15 -4.02 -8.54 -12.00
N ILE A 16 -3.89 -9.48 -11.07
CA ILE A 16 -4.06 -10.91 -11.32
C ILE A 16 -5.17 -11.42 -10.40
N GLU A 17 -6.31 -11.75 -11.00
CA GLU A 17 -7.46 -12.31 -10.30
C GLU A 17 -7.26 -13.82 -10.11
N ARG A 18 -7.55 -14.31 -8.89
CA ARG A 18 -7.50 -15.74 -8.53
C ARG A 18 -6.21 -16.48 -8.93
N PRO A 19 -5.02 -15.98 -8.54
CA PRO A 19 -3.75 -16.64 -8.86
C PRO A 19 -3.74 -18.06 -8.25
N ASN A 20 -3.48 -19.06 -9.10
CA ASN A 20 -3.49 -20.48 -8.76
C ASN A 20 -4.83 -20.97 -8.16
N GLY A 21 -5.96 -20.36 -8.56
CA GLY A 21 -7.31 -20.76 -8.10
C GLY A 21 -7.65 -20.33 -6.66
N ARG A 22 -6.78 -19.57 -5.99
CA ARG A 22 -7.04 -19.04 -4.64
C ARG A 22 -8.06 -17.90 -4.69
N ASP A 23 -8.91 -17.76 -3.66
CA ASP A 23 -9.84 -16.63 -3.54
C ASP A 23 -9.15 -15.34 -3.05
N VAL A 24 -8.19 -14.89 -3.84
CA VAL A 24 -7.44 -13.67 -3.61
C VAL A 24 -7.20 -12.95 -4.94
N THR A 25 -6.92 -11.65 -4.87
CA THR A 25 -6.50 -10.86 -6.03
C THR A 25 -5.16 -10.21 -5.71
N LEU A 26 -4.20 -10.34 -6.63
CA LEU A 26 -2.90 -9.67 -6.54
C LEU A 26 -2.97 -8.34 -7.31
N PHE A 27 -2.58 -7.26 -6.64
CA PHE A 27 -2.56 -5.91 -7.17
C PHE A 27 -1.13 -5.40 -7.24
N SER A 28 -0.78 -4.75 -8.34
CA SER A 28 0.46 -3.97 -8.47
C SER A 28 0.09 -2.49 -8.61
N CYS A 29 0.38 -1.72 -7.57
CA CYS A 29 0.01 -0.31 -7.46
C CYS A 29 1.27 0.57 -7.33
N PRO A 30 1.37 1.68 -8.08
CA PRO A 30 2.53 2.58 -7.99
C PRO A 30 2.66 3.24 -6.61
N ARG A 31 1.54 3.45 -5.91
CA ARG A 31 1.51 4.01 -4.56
C ARG A 31 1.68 2.94 -3.49
N CYS A 32 0.80 1.94 -3.43
CA CYS A 32 0.79 0.92 -2.37
C CYS A 32 1.82 -0.21 -2.55
N GLY A 33 2.45 -0.31 -3.72
CA GLY A 33 3.32 -1.44 -4.08
C GLY A 33 2.53 -2.68 -4.50
N GLU A 34 3.17 -3.84 -4.37
CA GLU A 34 2.57 -5.14 -4.70
C GLU A 34 1.92 -5.77 -3.46
N PHE A 35 0.67 -6.21 -3.58
CA PHE A 35 -0.06 -6.78 -2.45
C PHE A 35 -1.19 -7.72 -2.88
N ILE A 36 -1.63 -8.55 -1.94
CA ILE A 36 -2.73 -9.49 -2.11
C ILE A 36 -3.91 -9.06 -1.24
N VAL A 37 -5.13 -9.18 -1.76
CA VAL A 37 -6.37 -8.95 -1.01
C VAL A 37 -7.25 -10.19 -1.14
N SER A 38 -7.80 -10.69 -0.03
CA SER A 38 -8.78 -11.78 -0.08
C SER A 38 -10.09 -11.35 -0.74
N GLY A 39 -10.78 -12.29 -1.41
CA GLY A 39 -12.05 -12.00 -2.09
C GLY A 39 -13.10 -11.39 -1.17
N THR A 40 -13.26 -11.95 0.03
CA THR A 40 -14.16 -11.42 1.07
C THR A 40 -13.81 -9.99 1.49
N LEU A 41 -12.52 -9.68 1.68
CA LEU A 41 -12.11 -8.33 2.04
C LEU A 41 -12.38 -7.38 0.87
N LEU A 42 -12.09 -7.79 -0.37
CA LEU A 42 -12.28 -6.96 -1.54
C LEU A 42 -13.73 -6.49 -1.72
N ALA A 43 -14.70 -7.32 -1.33
CA ALA A 43 -16.13 -6.96 -1.33
C ALA A 43 -16.51 -5.94 -0.24
N THR A 44 -15.78 -5.90 0.87
CA THR A 44 -16.10 -5.05 2.04
C THR A 44 -15.21 -3.82 2.16
N LEU A 45 -14.04 -3.82 1.51
CA LEU A 45 -13.03 -2.77 1.59
C LEU A 45 -13.55 -1.38 1.18
N PRO A 46 -14.40 -1.21 0.14
CA PRO A 46 -14.97 0.10 -0.18
C PRO A 46 -15.77 0.72 0.98
N ASN A 47 -16.55 -0.09 1.71
CA ASN A 47 -17.32 0.36 2.86
C ASN A 47 -16.39 0.75 4.03
N ILE A 48 -15.30 0.01 4.23
CA ILE A 48 -14.28 0.34 5.25
C ILE A 48 -13.65 1.70 4.95
N ILE A 49 -13.24 1.94 3.70
CA ILE A 49 -12.61 3.19 3.26
C ILE A 49 -13.59 4.37 3.38
N GLN A 50 -14.87 4.16 3.08
CA GLN A 50 -15.89 5.22 3.21
C GLN A 50 -16.16 5.59 4.67
N ARG A 51 -16.12 4.62 5.59
CA ARG A 51 -16.43 4.85 7.02
C ARG A 51 -15.29 5.50 7.77
N GLU A 52 -14.05 5.16 7.45
CA GLU A 52 -12.86 5.67 8.16
C GLU A 52 -12.02 6.54 7.24
N LYS A 53 -12.03 7.85 7.51
CA LYS A 53 -11.41 8.90 6.67
C LYS A 53 -9.94 8.63 6.32
N ASP A 54 -9.19 8.05 7.25
CA ASP A 54 -7.74 7.82 7.10
C ASP A 54 -7.40 6.39 6.67
N ALA A 55 -8.39 5.52 6.42
CA ALA A 55 -8.16 4.11 6.13
C ALA A 55 -7.26 3.91 4.90
N SER A 56 -7.50 4.65 3.82
CA SER A 56 -6.69 4.58 2.60
C SER A 56 -5.20 4.84 2.89
N ALA A 57 -4.91 5.91 3.65
CA ALA A 57 -3.56 6.27 4.02
C ALA A 57 -2.92 5.19 4.91
N LYS A 58 -3.62 4.76 5.97
CA LYS A 58 -3.13 3.73 6.91
C LYS A 58 -2.82 2.41 6.21
N LEU A 59 -3.74 1.95 5.36
CA LEU A 59 -3.57 0.72 4.60
C LEU A 59 -2.42 0.82 3.60
N SER A 60 -2.34 1.93 2.84
CA SER A 60 -1.26 2.13 1.87
C SER A 60 0.13 2.16 2.53
N HIS A 61 0.24 2.81 3.68
CA HIS A 61 1.48 2.87 4.46
C HIS A 61 1.84 1.50 5.02
N ALA A 62 0.88 0.80 5.65
CA ALA A 62 1.11 -0.54 6.19
C ALA A 62 1.58 -1.53 5.10
N LEU A 63 0.99 -1.47 3.90
CA LEU A 63 1.43 -2.28 2.76
C LEU A 63 2.88 -2.03 2.38
N ARG A 64 3.32 -0.76 2.31
CA ARG A 64 4.72 -0.42 2.07
C ARG A 64 5.64 -0.92 3.18
N THR A 65 5.24 -0.76 4.44
CA THR A 65 6.01 -1.30 5.57
C THR A 65 6.17 -2.82 5.49
N MET A 66 5.11 -3.56 5.12
CA MET A 66 5.16 -5.02 4.96
C MET A 66 6.17 -5.45 3.89
N GLN A 67 6.20 -4.72 2.76
CA GLN A 67 7.12 -4.99 1.65
C GLN A 67 8.58 -4.73 2.06
N LEU A 68 8.84 -3.66 2.81
CA LEU A 68 10.20 -3.33 3.30
C LEU A 68 10.77 -4.44 4.19
N ILE A 69 9.94 -5.03 5.07
CA ILE A 69 10.36 -6.14 5.93
C ILE A 69 10.40 -7.49 5.21
N LYS A 70 10.32 -7.51 3.87
CA LYS A 70 10.31 -8.69 2.99
C LYS A 70 9.26 -9.74 3.39
N ARG A 71 8.16 -9.32 4.01
CA ARG A 71 6.99 -10.17 4.21
C ARG A 71 6.05 -9.95 3.04
N GLY A 72 5.38 -11.01 2.59
CA GLY A 72 4.28 -10.89 1.64
C GLY A 72 3.27 -9.87 2.17
N ALA A 73 2.93 -8.86 1.37
CA ALA A 73 1.98 -7.84 1.75
C ALA A 73 0.57 -8.35 1.46
N GLU A 74 -0.09 -8.87 2.49
CA GLU A 74 -1.40 -9.51 2.36
C GLU A 74 -2.43 -8.84 3.28
N LEU A 75 -3.55 -8.44 2.69
CA LEU A 75 -4.69 -7.90 3.39
C LEU A 75 -5.80 -8.94 3.49
N TYR A 76 -6.15 -9.22 4.74
CA TYR A 76 -7.32 -9.98 5.15
C TYR A 76 -8.12 -9.12 6.13
N THR A 77 -9.38 -9.49 6.38
CA THR A 77 -10.28 -8.73 7.26
C THR A 77 -9.69 -8.48 8.65
N ASN A 78 -9.05 -9.49 9.26
CA ASN A 78 -8.37 -9.36 10.54
C ASN A 78 -7.16 -8.41 10.46
N THR A 79 -6.32 -8.55 9.44
CA THR A 79 -5.14 -7.68 9.25
C THR A 79 -5.54 -6.22 9.06
N VAL A 80 -6.60 -5.96 8.29
CA VAL A 80 -7.13 -4.61 8.08
C VAL A 80 -7.58 -3.99 9.40
N ASN A 81 -8.36 -4.72 10.21
CA ASN A 81 -8.82 -4.20 11.49
C ASN A 81 -7.66 -3.82 12.43
N GLU A 82 -6.56 -4.60 12.42
CA GLU A 82 -5.37 -4.28 13.20
C GLU A 82 -4.56 -3.10 12.64
N ILE A 83 -4.48 -2.96 11.32
CA ILE A 83 -3.83 -1.79 10.68
C ILE A 83 -4.58 -0.51 11.02
N LEU A 84 -5.91 -0.52 10.94
CA LEU A 84 -6.74 0.67 11.15
C LEU A 84 -6.66 1.21 12.59
N LYS A 85 -6.37 0.35 13.57
CA LYS A 85 -6.10 0.77 14.97
C LYS A 85 -4.79 1.53 15.14
N ARG A 86 -3.84 1.38 14.21
CA ARG A 86 -2.52 2.02 14.33
C ARG A 86 -2.60 3.48 13.87
N PRO A 87 -1.90 4.40 14.57
CA PRO A 87 -1.79 5.77 14.11
C PRO A 87 -0.97 5.84 12.82
N LEU A 88 -1.23 6.85 12.00
CA LEU A 88 -0.31 7.24 10.95
C LEU A 88 0.98 7.80 11.55
N PRO A 89 2.12 7.68 10.85
CA PRO A 89 3.34 8.37 11.24
C PRO A 89 3.11 9.88 11.31
N LYS A 90 3.73 10.53 12.28
CA LYS A 90 3.77 12.00 12.38
C LYS A 90 4.58 12.56 11.20
N PRO A 91 4.40 13.84 10.83
CA PRO A 91 5.16 14.45 9.73
C PRO A 91 6.68 14.29 9.83
N ARG A 92 7.24 14.35 11.06
CA ARG A 92 8.66 14.10 11.30
C ARG A 92 9.05 12.66 11.00
N GLU A 93 8.27 11.69 11.48
CA GLU A 93 8.50 10.26 11.24
C GLU A 93 8.37 9.93 9.74
N GLN A 94 7.40 10.55 9.06
CA GLN A 94 7.21 10.44 7.62
C GLN A 94 8.42 10.98 6.83
N ALA A 95 9.01 12.09 7.26
CA ALA A 95 10.23 12.62 6.65
C ALA A 95 11.41 11.67 6.83
N ASP A 96 11.57 11.09 8.03
CA ASP A 96 12.62 10.10 8.31
C ASP A 96 12.45 8.84 7.45
N LEU A 97 11.22 8.37 7.26
CA LEU A 97 10.89 7.25 6.37
C LEU A 97 11.23 7.56 4.92
N LEU A 98 10.90 8.75 4.43
CA LEU A 98 11.26 9.18 3.08
C LEU A 98 12.79 9.23 2.90
N ILE A 99 13.52 9.76 3.87
CA ILE A 99 15.00 9.81 3.82
C ILE A 99 15.60 8.39 3.78
N ARG A 100 15.07 7.46 4.58
CA ARG A 100 15.50 6.05 4.53
C ARG A 100 15.23 5.44 3.17
N TRP A 101 14.03 5.65 2.62
CA TRP A 101 13.70 5.17 1.29
C TRP A 101 14.66 5.74 0.22
N LEU A 102 15.00 7.03 0.28
CA LEU A 102 15.98 7.65 -0.62
C LEU A 102 17.34 6.95 -0.52
N ALA A 103 17.81 6.67 0.69
CA ALA A 103 19.08 5.97 0.90
C ALA A 103 19.09 4.54 0.33
N GLU A 104 17.94 3.86 0.33
CA GLU A 104 17.81 2.48 -0.18
C GLU A 104 17.56 2.41 -1.71
N ASN A 105 17.04 3.47 -2.32
CA ASN A 105 16.56 3.45 -3.71
C ASN A 105 17.39 4.33 -4.67
N ILE A 106 18.40 5.05 -4.16
CA ILE A 106 19.29 5.87 -4.97
C ILE A 106 20.67 5.19 -5.07
N SER A 107 21.23 5.12 -6.29
CA SER A 107 22.49 4.42 -6.56
C SER A 107 23.73 5.07 -5.92
N GLY A 108 23.69 6.37 -5.65
CA GLY A 108 24.80 7.07 -5.02
C GLY A 108 24.55 8.57 -4.76
N PRO A 109 25.50 9.24 -4.10
CA PRO A 109 25.41 10.68 -3.82
C PRO A 109 25.34 11.52 -5.09
N GLY A 110 24.54 12.58 -5.08
CA GLY A 110 24.41 13.53 -6.21
C GLY A 110 23.42 13.11 -7.29
N GLU A 111 22.88 11.89 -7.23
CA GLU A 111 21.84 11.42 -8.13
C GLU A 111 20.50 12.13 -7.90
N LYS A 112 19.81 12.44 -9.00
CA LYS A 112 18.51 13.12 -8.95
C LYS A 112 17.40 12.08 -8.87
N VAL A 113 16.55 12.20 -7.84
CA VAL A 113 15.29 11.46 -7.77
C VAL A 113 14.10 12.41 -7.82
N LYS A 114 13.06 12.03 -8.54
CA LYS A 114 11.81 12.79 -8.62
C LYS A 114 10.78 12.22 -7.66
N VAL A 115 10.63 12.84 -6.51
CA VAL A 115 9.58 12.50 -5.53
C VAL A 115 8.24 13.06 -6.01
N LYS A 116 7.21 12.22 -6.02
CA LYS A 116 5.84 12.60 -6.41
C LYS A 116 4.81 11.96 -5.48
N PRO A 117 3.70 12.64 -5.16
CA PRO A 117 2.65 12.09 -4.30
C PRO A 117 2.08 10.75 -4.81
N GLU A 118 1.95 10.58 -6.12
CA GLU A 118 1.30 9.39 -6.71
C GLU A 118 2.09 8.09 -6.50
N THR A 119 3.38 8.20 -6.17
CA THR A 119 4.29 7.06 -5.98
C THR A 119 4.90 6.99 -4.58
N HIS A 120 5.05 8.13 -3.90
CA HIS A 120 5.84 8.22 -2.66
C HIS A 120 5.01 8.59 -1.41
N ALA A 121 3.74 8.97 -1.55
CA ALA A 121 2.94 9.47 -0.41
C ALA A 121 2.59 8.42 0.66
N SER A 122 2.91 7.14 0.42
CA SER A 122 2.68 6.04 1.37
C SER A 122 3.98 5.38 1.85
N ILE A 123 5.13 5.94 1.51
CA ILE A 123 6.44 5.48 2.02
C ILE A 123 6.49 5.62 3.53
#